data_AF-A0A8T5UQK0-F1
#
_entry.id   AF-A0A8T5UQK0-F1
#
_cell.length_a   1.000
_cell.length_b   1.000
_cell.length_c   1.000
_cell.angle_alpha   90.00
_cell.angle_beta   90.00
_cell.angle_gamma   90.00
#
_symmetry.space_group_name_H-M   'P 1'
#
loop_
_entity.id
_entity.type
_entity.pdbx_description
1 polymer ?
#
loop_
_entity_poly.entity_id
_entity_poly.type
_entity_poly.pdbx_seq_one_letter_code
_entity_poly.pdbx_strand_id
1 'polypeptide(L)'
;MTITEENNSQEELYEKILLRCPKCEIQTKIKVPSKIITQNGNVITIGIPVGLICEHSFQVFVDKHSDVRGYQVVDFNIPKTEYFQSDVLKNDQKEKNSQNPITRLPFFQDIINLLRNYVDDREILGSAVFTTKGNVLYSSIPNTTLLDTIKEFEVRSKEKLHRIAKMFLELRNNQKVCSVYLEIQDLEVILVLFFSEMVNFAIGNMYLREVVNKINKFT
;
A
#
# COMPACT_ATOMS: atom_id res chain seq x y z
N MET A 1 11.70 48.61 18.43
CA MET A 1 10.88 47.42 18.73
C MET A 1 10.11 47.09 17.47
N THR A 2 10.63 46.14 16.70
CA THR A 2 10.05 45.62 15.46
C THR A 2 10.06 44.11 15.60
N ILE A 3 8.88 43.53 15.74
CA ILE A 3 8.64 42.09 15.64
C ILE A 3 7.63 41.93 14.50
N THR A 4 7.69 40.73 13.90
CA THR A 4 6.83 40.09 12.90
C THR A 4 7.22 40.36 11.44
N GLU A 5 7.37 39.36 10.56
CA GLU A 5 7.02 37.93 10.60
C GLU A 5 7.85 37.20 9.52
N GLU A 6 8.50 36.10 9.90
CA GLU A 6 9.07 35.12 8.97
C GLU A 6 7.94 34.23 8.44
N ASN A 7 7.54 34.42 7.17
CA ASN A 7 6.65 33.50 6.48
C ASN A 7 7.45 32.46 5.69
N ASN A 8 7.61 31.31 6.33
CA ASN A 8 8.16 30.07 5.78
C ASN A 8 7.10 29.41 4.88
N SER A 9 7.29 29.46 3.56
CA SER A 9 6.44 28.77 2.58
C SER A 9 7.24 27.65 1.90
N GLN A 10 7.04 26.42 2.37
CA GLN A 10 7.43 25.22 1.62
C GLN A 10 6.28 24.87 0.67
N GLU A 11 6.31 25.43 -0.55
CA GLU A 11 5.46 24.94 -1.64
C GLU A 11 5.89 23.52 -2.02
N GLU A 12 4.98 22.56 -1.86
CA GLU A 12 5.15 21.21 -2.43
C GLU A 12 5.21 21.32 -3.96
N LEU A 13 6.35 21.02 -4.57
CA LEU A 13 6.51 21.05 -6.03
C LEU A 13 5.72 19.90 -6.69
N TYR A 14 4.76 20.25 -7.55
CA TYR A 14 3.98 19.30 -8.35
C TYR A 14 4.28 19.48 -9.85
N GLU A 15 4.45 18.37 -10.57
CA GLU A 15 4.53 18.35 -12.04
C GLU A 15 3.19 17.97 -12.66
N LYS A 16 2.91 18.54 -13.83
CA LYS A 16 1.69 18.26 -14.58
C LYS A 16 2.01 17.28 -15.70
N ILE A 17 1.46 16.07 -15.63
CA ILE A 17 1.65 15.03 -16.64
C ILE A 17 0.35 14.88 -17.43
N LEU A 18 0.47 14.87 -18.76
CA LEU A 18 -0.65 14.61 -19.66
C LEU A 18 -0.82 13.10 -19.84
N LEU A 19 -1.96 12.58 -19.42
CA LEU A 19 -2.30 11.17 -19.56
C LEU A 19 -3.36 10.98 -20.64
N ARG A 20 -3.24 9.88 -21.38
CA ARG A 20 -4.23 9.40 -22.36
C ARG A 20 -4.67 8.01 -21.94
N CYS A 21 -5.98 7.78 -21.83
CA CYS A 21 -6.49 6.45 -21.59
C CYS A 21 -6.15 5.52 -22.78
N PRO A 22 -5.54 4.35 -22.57
CA PRO A 22 -5.22 3.41 -23.65
C PRO A 22 -6.46 2.70 -24.23
N LYS A 23 -7.62 2.78 -23.57
CA LYS A 23 -8.88 2.13 -24.03
C LYS A 23 -9.80 3.06 -24.83
N CYS A 24 -10.04 4.27 -24.34
CA CYS A 24 -10.99 5.22 -24.94
C CYS A 24 -10.35 6.55 -25.37
N GLU A 25 -9.03 6.68 -25.21
CA GLU A 25 -8.24 7.82 -25.69
C GLU A 25 -8.53 9.18 -25.03
N ILE A 26 -9.41 9.23 -24.04
CA ILE A 26 -9.68 10.44 -23.23
C ILE A 26 -8.38 10.92 -22.58
N GLN A 27 -8.13 12.22 -22.65
CA GLN A 27 -6.93 12.85 -22.11
C GLN A 27 -7.25 13.69 -20.88
N THR A 28 -6.36 13.67 -19.89
CA THR A 28 -6.47 14.50 -18.68
C THR A 28 -5.08 14.82 -18.13
N LYS A 29 -4.93 16.01 -17.57
CA LYS A 29 -3.69 16.41 -16.86
C LYS A 29 -3.82 16.05 -15.39
N ILE A 30 -2.88 15.25 -14.88
CA ILE A 30 -2.79 14.96 -13.45
C ILE A 30 -1.62 15.71 -12.83
N LYS A 31 -1.72 16.02 -11.53
CA LYS A 31 -0.64 16.59 -10.74
C LYS A 31 0.06 15.46 -9.98
N VAL A 32 1.36 15.34 -10.17
CA VAL A 32 2.19 14.34 -9.47
C VAL A 32 3.31 15.07 -8.74
N PRO A 33 3.51 14.82 -7.43
CA PRO A 33 4.63 15.41 -6.69
C PRO A 33 5.98 15.12 -7.37
N SER A 34 6.79 16.15 -7.62
CA SER A 34 8.12 16.03 -8.28
C SER A 34 9.04 15.05 -7.54
N LYS A 35 8.86 14.90 -6.23
CA LYS A 35 9.61 13.96 -5.38
C LYS A 35 9.40 12.50 -5.81
N ILE A 36 8.22 12.14 -6.30
CA ILE A 36 7.93 10.76 -6.74
C ILE A 36 8.64 10.46 -8.07
N ILE A 37 8.72 11.45 -8.96
CA ILE A 37 9.35 11.35 -10.28
C ILE A 37 10.88 11.25 -10.18
N THR A 38 11.48 11.89 -9.18
CA THR A 38 12.95 11.98 -9.03
C THR A 38 13.58 10.93 -8.13
N GLN A 39 12.80 10.21 -7.31
CA GLN A 39 13.34 9.32 -6.27
C GLN A 39 13.63 7.87 -6.72
N ASN A 40 13.06 7.38 -7.84
CA ASN A 40 13.12 5.95 -8.20
C ASN A 40 13.41 5.71 -9.69
N GLY A 41 14.60 5.19 -10.02
CA GLY A 41 14.93 4.70 -11.36
C GLY A 41 14.70 5.71 -12.50
N ASN A 42 14.79 5.27 -13.76
CA ASN A 42 14.48 6.14 -14.91
C ASN A 42 12.95 6.26 -15.16
N VAL A 43 12.12 5.34 -14.61
CA VAL A 43 10.69 5.22 -14.90
C VAL A 43 9.91 4.83 -13.63
N ILE A 44 8.82 5.54 -13.36
CA ILE A 44 7.86 5.30 -12.28
C ILE A 44 6.55 4.75 -12.83
N THR A 45 5.86 3.92 -12.05
CA THR A 45 4.54 3.36 -12.40
C THR A 45 3.44 4.02 -11.56
N ILE A 46 2.41 4.56 -12.22
CA ILE A 46 1.26 5.21 -11.57
C ILE A 46 -0.01 4.44 -11.95
N GLY A 47 -0.76 3.97 -10.96
CA GLY A 47 -2.08 3.37 -11.16
C GLY A 47 -3.15 4.44 -11.35
N ILE A 48 -3.89 4.39 -12.46
CA ILE A 48 -5.03 5.25 -12.75
C ILE A 48 -6.31 4.47 -12.44
N PRO A 49 -7.04 4.82 -11.37
CA PRO A 49 -8.30 4.17 -11.03
C PRO A 49 -9.43 4.63 -11.94
N VAL A 50 -10.51 3.84 -11.95
CA VAL A 50 -11.78 4.21 -12.57
C VAL A 50 -12.27 5.56 -12.02
N GLY A 51 -12.73 6.44 -12.91
CA GLY A 51 -13.27 7.74 -12.56
C GLY A 51 -12.24 8.88 -12.45
N LEU A 52 -10.92 8.58 -12.44
CA LEU A 52 -9.90 9.65 -12.43
C LEU A 52 -9.77 10.34 -13.79
N ILE A 53 -9.91 9.58 -14.88
CA ILE A 53 -9.85 10.09 -16.27
C ILE A 53 -11.11 9.67 -17.03
N CYS A 54 -11.50 8.40 -16.90
CA CYS A 54 -12.64 7.79 -17.54
C CYS A 54 -13.04 6.53 -16.78
N GLU A 55 -13.95 5.74 -17.33
CA GLU A 55 -14.43 4.49 -16.71
C GLU A 55 -13.42 3.32 -16.74
N HIS A 56 -12.20 3.55 -17.22
CA HIS A 56 -11.18 2.51 -17.37
C HIS A 56 -10.04 2.68 -16.36
N SER A 57 -9.68 1.58 -15.68
CA SER A 57 -8.43 1.49 -14.92
C SER A 57 -7.27 1.03 -15.79
N PHE A 58 -6.09 1.62 -15.56
CA PHE A 58 -4.85 1.27 -16.25
C PHE A 58 -3.65 1.77 -15.46
N GLN A 59 -2.45 1.29 -15.78
CA GLN A 59 -1.20 1.81 -15.24
C GLN A 59 -0.51 2.65 -16.30
N VAL A 60 0.15 3.73 -15.88
CA VAL A 60 1.00 4.56 -16.73
C VAL A 60 2.44 4.54 -16.23
N PHE A 61 3.37 4.43 -17.16
CA PHE A 61 4.80 4.51 -16.92
C PHE A 61 5.28 5.92 -17.27
N VAL A 62 5.82 6.66 -16.31
CA VAL A 62 6.30 8.03 -16.48
C VAL A 62 7.79 8.08 -16.18
N ASP A 63 8.58 8.74 -17.00
CA ASP A 63 10.01 8.87 -16.75
C ASP A 63 10.37 10.06 -15.85
N LYS A 64 11.67 10.20 -15.56
CA LYS A 64 12.22 11.31 -14.77
C LYS A 64 12.05 12.71 -15.39
N HIS A 65 11.68 12.80 -16.67
CA HIS A 65 11.40 14.06 -17.37
C HIS A 65 9.89 14.33 -17.47
N SER A 66 9.06 13.57 -16.74
CA SER A 66 7.60 13.62 -16.80
C SER A 66 7.00 13.19 -18.14
N ASP A 67 7.77 12.45 -18.95
CA ASP A 67 7.29 11.88 -20.20
C ASP A 67 6.64 10.53 -19.97
N VAL A 68 5.45 10.34 -20.55
CA VAL A 68 4.80 9.04 -20.54
C VAL A 68 5.53 8.08 -21.49
N ARG A 69 6.04 6.97 -20.95
CA ARG A 69 6.77 5.93 -21.69
C ARG A 69 5.90 4.77 -22.13
N GLY A 70 4.74 4.58 -21.50
CA GLY A 70 3.80 3.55 -21.91
C GLY A 70 2.60 3.43 -20.99
N TYR A 71 1.67 2.58 -21.41
CA TYR A 71 0.47 2.24 -20.65
C TYR A 71 0.37 0.72 -20.53
N GLN A 72 -0.17 0.25 -19.41
CA GLN A 72 -0.57 -1.14 -19.23
C GLN A 72 -2.04 -1.19 -18.85
N VAL A 73 -2.84 -1.81 -19.71
CA VAL A 73 -4.24 -2.11 -19.41
C VAL A 73 -4.28 -3.23 -18.38
N VAL A 74 -5.12 -3.07 -17.36
CA VAL A 74 -5.33 -4.09 -16.34
C VAL A 74 -6.73 -4.66 -16.52
N ASP A 75 -6.83 -5.99 -16.62
CA ASP A 75 -8.11 -6.71 -16.84
C ASP A 75 -8.94 -6.89 -15.56
N PHE A 76 -8.49 -6.27 -14.47
CA PHE A 76 -9.17 -6.26 -13.18
C PHE A 76 -9.46 -4.80 -12.80
N ASN A 77 -10.68 -4.54 -12.32
CA ASN A 77 -11.03 -3.26 -11.71
C ASN A 77 -10.08 -3.05 -10.52
N ILE A 78 -9.29 -1.97 -10.54
CA ILE A 78 -8.41 -1.59 -9.43
C ILE A 78 -9.18 -0.55 -8.61
N PRO A 79 -9.81 -0.89 -7.48
CA PRO A 79 -10.14 0.11 -6.48
C PRO A 79 -8.83 0.63 -5.86
N LYS A 80 -8.88 1.89 -5.41
CA LYS A 80 -7.81 2.74 -4.86
C LYS A 80 -6.57 2.00 -4.32
N THR A 81 -5.41 2.32 -4.92
CA THR A 81 -4.05 2.11 -4.38
C THR A 81 -3.78 0.76 -3.74
N GLU A 82 -3.74 -0.29 -4.56
CA GLU A 82 -3.22 -1.59 -4.16
C GLU A 82 -1.77 -1.77 -4.64
N TYR A 83 -0.88 -2.16 -3.73
CA TYR A 83 0.51 -2.53 -4.00
C TYR A 83 0.64 -4.05 -3.97
N PHE A 84 1.03 -4.63 -5.11
CA PHE A 84 1.48 -6.01 -5.22
C PHE A 84 2.97 -5.99 -5.55
N GLN A 85 3.78 -6.73 -4.79
CA GLN A 85 5.19 -6.86 -5.15
C GLN A 85 5.34 -7.80 -6.35
N SER A 86 5.36 -7.21 -7.54
CA SER A 86 6.08 -7.75 -8.69
C SER A 86 6.99 -6.65 -9.25
N ASP A 87 8.30 -6.84 -9.07
CA ASP A 87 9.42 -6.24 -9.82
C ASP A 87 9.96 -4.82 -9.50
N VAL A 88 10.18 -4.45 -8.23
CA VAL A 88 10.98 -3.23 -7.89
C VAL A 88 12.24 -3.48 -7.05
N LEU A 89 12.57 -4.73 -6.72
CA LEU A 89 13.81 -5.01 -5.97
C LEU A 89 14.59 -6.18 -6.59
N LYS A 90 15.25 -5.97 -7.73
CA LYS A 90 16.42 -6.77 -8.14
C LYS A 90 17.43 -5.94 -8.95
N ASN A 91 18.48 -5.52 -8.27
CA ASN A 91 19.90 -5.53 -8.67
C ASN A 91 20.64 -5.35 -7.33
N ASP A 92 21.46 -6.26 -6.81
CA ASP A 92 22.37 -7.19 -7.45
C ASP A 92 22.52 -8.49 -6.65
N GLN A 93 22.97 -9.51 -7.39
CA GLN A 93 23.52 -10.80 -6.97
C GLN A 93 22.53 -11.99 -6.83
N LYS A 94 22.72 -12.90 -7.79
CA LYS A 94 22.26 -14.28 -7.91
C LYS A 94 21.84 -14.96 -6.60
N GLU A 95 20.53 -15.14 -6.42
CA GLU A 95 19.97 -16.36 -5.83
C GLU A 95 18.73 -16.82 -6.61
N LYS A 96 18.74 -18.11 -6.95
CA LYS A 96 17.67 -18.83 -7.66
C LYS A 96 16.41 -18.88 -6.80
N ASN A 97 15.26 -18.76 -7.47
CA ASN A 97 13.93 -19.22 -7.05
C ASN A 97 13.33 -18.64 -5.76
N SER A 98 12.39 -17.69 -5.91
CA SER A 98 10.98 -17.85 -5.49
C SER A 98 10.26 -16.52 -5.64
N GLN A 99 9.64 -16.30 -6.80
CA GLN A 99 8.43 -15.48 -6.82
C GLN A 99 7.47 -16.20 -5.86
N ASN A 100 7.05 -15.57 -4.76
CA ASN A 100 6.33 -16.27 -3.69
C ASN A 100 5.07 -16.96 -4.29
N PRO A 101 5.07 -18.29 -4.47
CA PRO A 101 4.01 -19.01 -5.18
C PRO A 101 2.67 -18.91 -4.42
N ILE A 102 2.74 -18.58 -3.12
CA ILE A 102 1.63 -18.51 -2.19
C ILE A 102 0.61 -17.42 -2.52
N THR A 103 1.04 -16.25 -3.02
CA THR A 103 0.08 -15.17 -3.31
C THR A 103 -0.84 -15.51 -4.46
N ARG A 104 -0.45 -16.47 -5.32
CA ARG A 104 -1.26 -16.97 -6.43
C ARG A 104 -2.16 -18.14 -6.04
N LEU A 105 -2.01 -18.68 -4.83
CA LEU A 105 -2.84 -19.79 -4.38
C LEU A 105 -4.29 -19.32 -4.15
N PRO A 106 -5.29 -20.14 -4.48
CA PRO A 106 -6.70 -19.76 -4.37
C PRO A 106 -7.08 -19.23 -2.99
N PHE A 107 -6.63 -19.89 -1.91
CA PHE A 107 -6.92 -19.44 -0.55
C PHE A 107 -6.35 -18.05 -0.24
N PHE A 108 -5.19 -17.70 -0.80
CA PHE A 108 -4.58 -16.39 -0.58
C PHE A 108 -5.33 -15.31 -1.36
N GLN A 109 -5.87 -15.65 -2.54
CA GLN A 109 -6.79 -14.79 -3.25
C GLN A 109 -8.10 -14.58 -2.48
N ASP A 110 -8.62 -15.61 -1.81
CA ASP A 110 -9.78 -15.49 -0.92
C ASP A 110 -9.51 -14.56 0.27
N ILE A 111 -8.29 -14.62 0.84
CA ILE A 111 -7.84 -13.68 1.87
C ILE A 111 -7.76 -12.25 1.30
N ILE A 112 -7.16 -12.04 0.13
CA ILE A 112 -7.11 -10.71 -0.50
C ILE A 112 -8.52 -10.17 -0.73
N ASN A 113 -9.43 -10.99 -1.27
CA ASN A 113 -10.82 -10.59 -1.52
C ASN A 113 -11.56 -10.28 -0.22
N LEU A 114 -11.35 -11.07 0.84
CA LEU A 114 -11.85 -10.75 2.18
C LEU A 114 -11.36 -9.37 2.61
N LEU A 115 -10.06 -9.11 2.53
CA LEU A 115 -9.47 -7.85 2.97
C LEU A 115 -9.99 -6.65 2.18
N ARG A 116 -10.14 -6.78 0.86
CA ARG A 116 -10.74 -5.76 -0.01
C ARG A 116 -12.17 -5.43 0.41
N ASN A 117 -12.98 -6.44 0.72
CA ASN A 117 -14.37 -6.25 1.15
C ASN A 117 -14.48 -5.58 2.53
N TYR A 118 -13.38 -5.49 3.30
CA TYR A 118 -13.36 -4.74 4.55
C TYR A 118 -12.91 -3.29 4.35
N VAL A 119 -12.25 -2.94 3.25
CA VAL A 119 -11.85 -1.55 2.95
C VAL A 119 -13.10 -0.74 2.59
N ASP A 120 -13.18 0.51 3.06
CA ASP A 120 -14.35 1.40 3.02
C ASP A 120 -15.53 0.96 3.93
N ASP A 121 -15.65 -0.33 4.22
CA ASP A 121 -16.53 -0.83 5.28
C ASP A 121 -15.94 -0.54 6.67
N ARG A 122 -16.80 -0.21 7.64
CA ARG A 122 -16.43 -0.19 9.08
C ARG A 122 -15.23 0.70 9.42
N GLU A 123 -15.03 1.79 8.68
CA GLU A 123 -13.97 2.78 8.93
C GLU A 123 -12.53 2.24 8.72
N ILE A 124 -12.39 1.13 7.98
CA ILE A 124 -11.08 0.61 7.56
C ILE A 124 -10.65 1.33 6.29
N LEU A 125 -9.58 2.10 6.40
CA LEU A 125 -8.99 2.86 5.30
C LEU A 125 -8.06 2.01 4.42
N GLY A 126 -7.57 0.88 4.95
CA GLY A 126 -6.70 -0.02 4.22
C GLY A 126 -6.31 -1.25 5.02
N SER A 127 -5.71 -2.22 4.34
CA SER A 127 -5.22 -3.45 4.95
C SER A 127 -3.95 -3.92 4.26
N ALA A 128 -3.11 -4.66 4.97
CA ALA A 128 -1.90 -5.22 4.40
C ALA A 128 -1.53 -6.55 5.05
N VAL A 129 -0.83 -7.38 4.30
CA VAL A 129 -0.26 -8.65 4.76
C VAL A 129 1.23 -8.61 4.46
N PHE A 130 2.04 -8.81 5.49
CA PHE A 130 3.50 -8.84 5.40
C PHE A 130 4.02 -10.21 5.80
N THR A 131 5.21 -10.57 5.33
CA THR A 131 6.02 -11.62 5.97
C THR A 131 6.60 -11.11 7.29
N THR A 132 7.02 -11.99 8.19
CA THR A 132 7.74 -11.61 9.43
C THR A 132 9.05 -10.85 9.18
N LYS A 133 9.58 -10.91 7.95
CA LYS A 133 10.76 -10.18 7.50
C LYS A 133 10.45 -8.78 6.94
N GLY A 134 9.19 -8.35 6.94
CA GLY A 134 8.76 -7.03 6.44
C GLY A 134 8.41 -6.98 4.95
N ASN A 135 8.59 -8.07 4.18
CA ASN A 135 8.18 -8.11 2.77
C ASN A 135 6.66 -8.01 2.63
N VAL A 136 6.18 -7.23 1.67
CA VAL A 136 4.75 -7.04 1.41
C VAL A 136 4.21 -8.19 0.55
N LEU A 137 3.22 -8.92 1.05
CA LEU A 137 2.46 -9.91 0.28
C LEU A 137 1.21 -9.30 -0.37
N TYR A 138 0.62 -8.32 0.30
CA TYR A 138 -0.52 -7.52 -0.17
C TYR A 138 -0.59 -6.21 0.63
N SER A 139 -1.02 -5.10 0.00
CA SER A 139 -1.36 -3.87 0.72
C SER A 139 -2.33 -3.00 -0.08
N SER A 140 -3.33 -2.45 0.59
CA SER A 140 -4.14 -1.30 0.15
C SER A 140 -3.90 -0.03 0.98
N ILE A 141 -2.90 -0.06 1.87
CA ILE A 141 -2.55 1.06 2.75
C ILE A 141 -1.79 2.15 1.96
N PRO A 142 -2.04 3.45 2.22
CA PRO A 142 -1.26 4.54 1.61
C PRO A 142 0.25 4.38 1.82
N ASN A 143 1.05 4.72 0.80
CA ASN A 143 2.49 4.41 0.76
C ASN A 143 3.29 4.98 1.93
N THR A 144 2.97 6.19 2.39
CA THR A 144 3.65 6.82 3.53
C THR A 144 3.44 6.00 4.81
N THR A 145 2.18 5.67 5.12
CA THR A 145 1.80 4.83 6.25
C THR A 145 2.35 3.41 6.12
N LEU A 146 2.38 2.87 4.91
CA LEU A 146 2.93 1.55 4.61
C LEU A 146 4.43 1.48 4.96
N LEU A 147 5.23 2.45 4.50
CA LEU A 147 6.67 2.50 4.76
C LEU A 147 6.99 2.68 6.25
N ASP A 148 6.25 3.54 6.94
CA ASP A 148 6.43 3.74 8.38
C ASP A 148 6.09 2.46 9.17
N THR A 149 5.02 1.77 8.74
CA THR A 149 4.61 0.49 9.33
C THR A 149 5.64 -0.61 9.09
N ILE A 150 6.20 -0.73 7.88
CA ILE A 150 7.25 -1.71 7.56
C ILE A 150 8.49 -1.46 8.42
N LYS A 151 8.96 -0.21 8.50
CA LYS A 151 10.13 0.15 9.32
C LYS A 151 9.95 -0.26 10.78
N GLU A 152 8.76 -0.05 11.33
CA GLU A 152 8.45 -0.44 12.70
C GLU A 152 8.57 -1.96 12.91
N PHE A 153 8.11 -2.78 11.96
CA PHE A 153 8.28 -4.23 12.02
C PHE A 153 9.74 -4.67 11.84
N GLU A 154 10.49 -4.05 10.93
CA GLU A 154 11.90 -4.36 10.71
C GLU A 154 12.76 -4.07 11.94
N VAL A 155 12.56 -2.92 12.60
CA VAL A 155 13.25 -2.58 13.85
C VAL A 155 12.96 -3.65 14.91
N ARG A 156 11.71 -4.05 15.08
CA ARG A 156 11.32 -5.07 16.08
C ARG A 156 11.86 -6.47 15.76
N SER A 157 11.92 -6.82 14.48
CA SER A 157 12.54 -8.08 14.04
C SER A 157 14.04 -8.09 14.34
N LYS A 158 14.74 -6.96 14.15
CA LYS A 158 16.17 -6.84 14.49
C LYS A 158 16.41 -6.96 15.99
N GLU A 159 15.55 -6.34 16.80
CA GLU A 159 15.59 -6.39 18.27
C GLU A 159 15.09 -7.71 18.87
N LYS A 160 14.78 -8.73 18.04
CA LYS A 160 14.34 -10.08 18.47
C LYS A 160 13.13 -10.06 19.41
N LEU A 161 12.18 -9.15 19.17
CA LEU A 161 10.96 -9.03 19.98
C LEU A 161 9.91 -10.10 19.61
N HIS A 162 10.33 -11.37 19.53
CA HIS A 162 9.56 -12.52 19.03
C HIS A 162 8.31 -12.89 19.84
N ARG A 163 8.08 -12.25 20.99
CA ARG A 163 6.95 -12.53 21.88
C ARG A 163 5.76 -11.58 21.68
N ILE A 164 5.89 -10.58 20.80
CA ILE A 164 4.83 -9.61 20.54
C ILE A 164 3.82 -10.23 19.56
N ALA A 165 2.62 -10.51 20.04
CA ALA A 165 1.55 -11.09 19.21
C ALA A 165 0.76 -10.03 18.42
N LYS A 166 0.69 -8.78 18.92
CA LYS A 166 -0.10 -7.69 18.35
C LYS A 166 0.58 -6.33 18.52
N MET A 167 0.28 -5.40 17.62
CA MET A 167 0.69 -4.01 17.77
C MET A 167 -0.49 -3.07 17.51
N PHE A 168 -0.52 -1.99 18.27
CA PHE A 168 -1.50 -0.92 18.17
C PHE A 168 -0.73 0.40 18.13
N LEU A 169 -0.86 1.12 17.02
CA LEU A 169 -0.19 2.40 16.80
C LEU A 169 -1.24 3.46 16.50
N GLU A 170 -1.05 4.65 17.05
CA GLU A 170 -1.79 5.85 16.68
C GLU A 170 -0.85 6.77 15.91
N LEU A 171 -1.28 7.20 14.73
CA LEU A 171 -0.55 8.15 13.90
C LEU A 171 -0.83 9.59 14.38
N ARG A 172 0.00 10.54 13.93
CA ARG A 172 -0.14 11.96 14.33
C ARG A 172 -1.49 12.59 13.96
N ASN A 173 -2.15 12.07 12.94
CA ASN A 173 -3.49 12.49 12.51
C ASN A 173 -4.61 11.67 13.21
N ASN A 174 -4.30 11.00 14.31
CA ASN A 174 -5.19 10.13 15.08
C ASN A 174 -5.71 8.91 14.33
N GLN A 175 -5.17 8.54 13.17
CA GLN A 175 -5.52 7.27 12.51
C GLN A 175 -4.84 6.09 13.22
N LYS A 176 -5.44 4.89 13.15
CA LYS A 176 -4.97 3.74 13.92
C LYS A 176 -4.42 2.67 12.99
N VAL A 177 -3.30 2.07 13.39
CA VAL A 177 -2.75 0.87 12.75
C VAL A 177 -2.79 -0.25 13.78
N CYS A 178 -3.58 -1.29 13.50
CA CYS A 178 -3.61 -2.49 14.34
C CYS A 178 -3.02 -3.65 13.55
N SER A 179 -2.15 -4.43 14.19
CA SER A 179 -1.52 -5.59 13.56
C SER A 179 -1.51 -6.82 14.47
N VAL A 180 -1.44 -7.98 13.84
CA VAL A 180 -1.40 -9.29 14.50
C VAL A 180 -0.55 -10.25 13.70
N TYR A 181 0.26 -11.04 14.40
CA TYR A 181 0.98 -12.16 13.83
C TYR A 181 0.03 -13.35 13.65
N LEU A 182 0.07 -13.97 12.47
CA LEU A 182 -0.78 -15.08 12.09
C LEU A 182 0.07 -16.16 11.43
N GLU A 183 -0.35 -17.40 11.61
CA GLU A 183 0.19 -18.53 10.89
C GLU A 183 -0.88 -19.02 9.90
N ILE A 184 -0.53 -19.07 8.62
CA ILE A 184 -1.43 -19.43 7.51
C ILE A 184 -0.74 -20.55 6.73
N GLN A 185 -1.19 -21.79 6.91
CA GLN A 185 -0.61 -22.98 6.24
C GLN A 185 0.92 -23.00 6.31
N ASP A 186 1.46 -22.98 7.54
CA ASP A 186 2.91 -22.95 7.87
C ASP A 186 3.67 -21.67 7.46
N LEU A 187 2.97 -20.64 6.97
CA LEU A 187 3.55 -19.32 6.71
C LEU A 187 3.21 -18.35 7.85
N GLU A 188 4.24 -17.86 8.52
CA GLU A 188 4.10 -16.74 9.45
C GLU A 188 3.98 -15.41 8.70
N VAL A 189 2.86 -14.73 8.91
CA VAL A 189 2.55 -13.42 8.34
C VAL A 189 2.13 -12.43 9.41
N ILE A 190 2.18 -11.16 9.05
CA ILE A 190 1.66 -10.05 9.86
C ILE A 190 0.49 -9.46 9.08
N LEU A 191 -0.71 -9.57 9.64
CA LEU A 191 -1.89 -8.86 9.15
C LEU A 191 -1.92 -7.48 9.78
N VAL A 192 -2.19 -6.47 8.95
CA VAL A 192 -2.35 -5.07 9.36
C VAL A 192 -3.67 -4.54 8.85
N LEU A 193 -4.40 -3.86 9.74
CA LEU A 193 -5.57 -3.05 9.40
C LEU A 193 -5.28 -1.59 9.76
N PHE A 194 -5.60 -0.71 8.83
CA PHE A 194 -5.46 0.72 8.93
C PHE A 194 -6.84 1.36 9.01
N PHE A 195 -7.08 2.16 10.05
CA PHE A 195 -8.39 2.69 10.40
C PHE A 195 -8.41 4.21 10.41
N SER A 196 -9.60 4.77 10.19
CA SER A 196 -9.84 6.20 10.36
C SER A 196 -9.68 6.63 11.82
N GLU A 197 -9.60 7.94 12.00
CA GLU A 197 -9.52 8.58 13.31
C GLU A 197 -10.73 8.30 14.20
N MET A 198 -11.87 7.93 13.61
CA MET A 198 -13.12 7.62 14.31
C MET A 198 -13.05 6.29 15.07
N VAL A 199 -12.13 5.40 14.71
CA VAL A 199 -11.98 4.09 15.33
C VAL A 199 -11.04 4.18 16.53
N ASN A 200 -11.50 3.76 17.71
CA ASN A 200 -10.62 3.54 18.86
C ASN A 200 -10.01 2.13 18.85
N PHE A 201 -8.98 1.89 19.65
CA PHE A 201 -8.29 0.59 19.66
C PHE A 201 -9.16 -0.60 20.07
N ALA A 202 -10.20 -0.39 20.88
CA ALA A 202 -11.12 -1.47 21.25
C ALA A 202 -11.91 -1.96 20.03
N ILE A 203 -12.48 -1.01 19.27
CA ILE A 203 -13.19 -1.29 18.01
C ILE A 203 -12.22 -1.84 16.95
N GLY A 204 -11.04 -1.24 16.79
CA GLY A 204 -10.02 -1.72 15.86
C GLY A 204 -9.58 -3.16 16.15
N ASN A 205 -9.36 -3.51 17.43
CA ASN A 205 -9.05 -4.89 17.84
C ASN A 205 -10.24 -5.84 17.64
N MET A 206 -11.47 -5.38 17.80
CA MET A 206 -12.67 -6.17 17.49
C MET A 206 -12.72 -6.53 16.01
N TYR A 207 -12.55 -5.55 15.11
CA TYR A 207 -12.50 -5.80 13.67
C TYR A 207 -11.32 -6.67 13.26
N LEU A 208 -10.14 -6.42 13.84
CA LEU A 208 -8.97 -7.27 13.61
C LEU A 208 -9.25 -8.73 13.96
N ARG A 209 -9.86 -8.99 15.14
CA ARG A 209 -10.26 -10.35 15.53
C ARG A 209 -11.29 -10.96 14.59
N GLU A 210 -12.25 -10.17 14.12
CA GLU A 210 -13.26 -10.65 13.16
C GLU A 210 -12.62 -11.08 11.84
N VAL A 211 -11.71 -10.26 11.29
CA VAL A 211 -10.96 -10.59 10.07
C VAL A 211 -10.12 -11.84 10.28
N VAL A 212 -9.36 -11.92 11.38
CA VAL A 212 -8.56 -13.11 11.73
C VAL A 212 -9.42 -14.37 11.80
N ASN A 213 -10.57 -14.29 12.47
CA ASN A 213 -11.49 -15.43 12.59
C ASN A 213 -12.06 -15.88 11.23
N LYS A 214 -12.15 -14.98 10.24
CA LYS A 214 -12.56 -15.33 8.87
C LYS A 214 -11.39 -15.91 8.07
N ILE A 215 -10.19 -15.35 8.21
CA ILE A 215 -8.98 -15.90 7.58
C ILE A 215 -8.73 -17.33 8.05
N ASN A 216 -8.85 -17.59 9.35
CA ASN A 216 -8.66 -18.93 9.93
C ASN A 216 -9.69 -19.96 9.46
N LYS A 217 -10.75 -19.57 8.73
CA LYS A 217 -11.72 -20.48 8.11
C LYS A 217 -11.32 -20.88 6.68
N PHE A 218 -10.40 -20.15 6.05
CA PHE A 218 -9.85 -20.47 4.74
C PHE A 218 -8.63 -21.39 4.81
N THR A 219 -8.01 -21.48 5.98
CA THR A 219 -6.85 -22.32 6.31
C THR A 219 -7.26 -23.59 7.01
#